data_AF-A0A7S4M6U3-F1
#
_entry.id   AF-A0A7S4M6U3-F1
#
_cell.length_a   1.000
_cell.length_b   1.000
_cell.length_c   1.000
_cell.angle_alpha   90.00
_cell.angle_beta   90.00
_cell.angle_gamma   90.00
#
_symmetry.space_group_name_H-M   'P 1'
#
loop_
_entity.id
_entity.type
_entity.pdbx_description
1 polymer ?
#
loop_
_entity_poly.entity_id
_entity_poly.type
_entity_poly.pdbx_seq_one_letter_code
_entity_poly.pdbx_strand_id
1 'polypeptide(L)'
;KYIHFDPHQYTRVLVAVNKYFSLILNCWSPGQVTPLHNHGKKNICSFVRVLKGTFFCAHVDKDKSPRKIVLREGSGLKITDDMGDHTAGNFSETEQCISLHLYSPPYLECCFRESHGESCNCAPEKLKKFIPVVHCNDRQHYYKANEELETLALLKSRPIFSNFRKMVDVLQKEIVIESEGIHSPQNIKHIKDIMSCMNFNPKEWGQYANFAKGRYTRNLVAYDEKFTILLLCWEKGQKSPIHDHSGSNCWVKVLDGQVEESLYDLAEDGVTTKLRSVRTCDPGAIAYINDSYGVHKMGNANEDRVAISLHVYSPAYHECFIFDEDEPTKKKVSISTAYGARYPFMERQIPNCTELAPDSMQSFVCKLDRVFTSSDVDSNQINDVVNALVYSEQQWENYIHFSPDQYTRNLLGFTDHYSAVLACWCPGQQTPIHEHGEPELDRRVWIKVLAGTLQIQFFEESFNQLVPSVKPPVVLKEGEYMMLHDNTLGQHRTFNSSTTDNCISLHIYSPP
;
A
#
# COMPACT_ATOMS: atom_id res chain seq x y z
N LYS A 1 -16.27 9.13 7.76
CA LYS A 1 -14.83 9.35 8.01
C LYS A 1 -14.34 8.51 9.19
N TYR A 2 -14.73 8.81 10.44
CA TYR A 2 -14.34 8.01 11.61
C TYR A 2 -15.21 6.76 11.88
N ILE A 3 -16.31 6.59 11.15
CA ILE A 3 -17.23 5.46 11.34
C ILE A 3 -16.77 4.32 10.44
N HIS A 4 -16.34 3.22 11.05
CA HIS A 4 -15.90 2.02 10.36
C HIS A 4 -16.52 0.79 11.01
N PHE A 5 -17.38 0.07 10.32
CA PHE A 5 -17.94 -1.17 10.84
C PHE A 5 -17.19 -2.37 10.27
N ASP A 6 -16.80 -3.27 11.15
CA ASP A 6 -16.23 -4.56 10.80
C ASP A 6 -17.24 -5.66 11.18
N PRO A 7 -17.50 -6.63 10.29
CA PRO A 7 -18.49 -7.68 10.55
C PRO A 7 -18.00 -8.70 11.59
N HIS A 8 -16.68 -8.85 11.78
CA HIS A 8 -16.10 -9.87 12.65
C HIS A 8 -15.75 -9.34 14.04
N GLN A 9 -15.54 -8.03 14.18
CA GLN A 9 -15.21 -7.40 15.46
C GLN A 9 -15.71 -5.95 15.52
N TYR A 10 -15.84 -5.41 16.73
CA TYR A 10 -16.07 -3.97 16.88
C TYR A 10 -14.78 -3.22 16.58
N THR A 11 -14.89 -1.99 16.08
CA THR A 11 -13.73 -1.18 15.73
C THR A 11 -13.53 -0.10 16.78
N ARG A 12 -12.26 0.24 17.06
CA ARG A 12 -11.88 1.29 18.01
C ARG A 12 -11.16 2.40 17.29
N VAL A 13 -11.82 3.47 16.86
CA VAL A 13 -11.19 4.54 16.07
C VAL A 13 -10.59 5.62 16.96
N LEU A 14 -9.27 5.72 17.00
CA LEU A 14 -8.55 6.81 17.67
C LEU A 14 -8.81 8.11 16.92
N VAL A 15 -9.64 8.96 17.52
CA VAL A 15 -9.97 10.30 17.00
C VAL A 15 -8.91 11.29 17.42
N ALA A 16 -8.40 11.15 18.64
CA ALA A 16 -7.60 12.17 19.27
C ALA A 16 -6.74 11.59 20.42
N VAL A 17 -5.48 11.98 20.56
CA VAL A 17 -4.63 11.65 21.72
C VAL A 17 -3.57 12.71 21.98
N ASN A 18 -3.27 12.97 23.24
CA ASN A 18 -2.08 13.68 23.69
C ASN A 18 -1.62 13.09 25.03
N LYS A 19 -0.68 13.74 25.72
CA LYS A 19 -0.19 13.28 27.03
C LYS A 19 -1.24 13.24 28.16
N TYR A 20 -2.42 13.82 27.98
CA TYR A 20 -3.46 13.95 29.03
C TYR A 20 -4.70 13.09 28.80
N PHE A 21 -5.08 12.86 27.54
CA PHE A 21 -6.23 12.02 27.22
C PHE A 21 -6.09 11.27 25.89
N SER A 22 -6.94 10.26 25.71
CA SER A 22 -7.24 9.66 24.41
C SER A 22 -8.74 9.62 24.18
N LEU A 23 -9.18 10.00 22.98
CA LEU A 23 -10.55 9.99 22.52
C LEU A 23 -10.71 8.93 21.43
N ILE A 24 -11.57 7.95 21.70
CA ILE A 24 -11.78 6.76 20.88
C ILE A 24 -13.26 6.68 20.50
N LEU A 25 -13.57 6.57 19.23
CA LEU A 25 -14.90 6.30 18.71
C LEU A 25 -15.02 4.82 18.38
N ASN A 26 -15.89 4.10 19.07
CA ASN A 26 -16.13 2.68 18.82
C ASN A 26 -17.35 2.50 17.92
N CYS A 27 -17.23 1.66 16.90
CA CYS A 27 -18.34 1.26 16.03
C CYS A 27 -18.63 -0.22 16.23
N TRP A 28 -19.89 -0.53 16.51
CA TRP A 28 -20.35 -1.86 16.87
C TRP A 28 -21.42 -2.32 15.88
N SER A 29 -21.15 -3.41 15.16
CA SER A 29 -22.18 -4.16 14.44
C SER A 29 -23.17 -4.79 15.44
N PRO A 30 -24.35 -5.26 14.99
CA PRO A 30 -25.33 -5.87 15.89
C PRO A 30 -24.74 -7.04 16.68
N GLY A 31 -25.08 -7.14 17.98
CA GLY A 31 -24.62 -8.19 18.89
C GLY A 31 -23.14 -8.15 19.29
N GLN A 32 -22.33 -7.23 18.74
CA GLN A 32 -20.90 -7.18 19.07
C GLN A 32 -20.64 -6.70 20.50
N VAL A 33 -19.76 -7.42 21.19
CA VAL A 33 -19.36 -7.15 22.57
C VAL A 33 -17.85 -7.20 22.71
N THR A 34 -17.32 -6.49 23.70
CA THR A 34 -15.93 -6.65 24.11
C THR A 34 -15.76 -7.99 24.83
N PRO A 35 -14.58 -8.62 24.70
CA PRO A 35 -14.12 -9.58 25.70
C PRO A 35 -14.16 -9.00 27.12
N LEU A 36 -14.08 -9.87 28.13
CA LEU A 36 -13.93 -9.45 29.52
C LEU A 36 -12.60 -8.72 29.71
N HIS A 37 -12.65 -7.48 30.19
CA HIS A 37 -11.47 -6.63 30.35
C HIS A 37 -11.58 -5.71 31.56
N ASN A 38 -10.46 -5.11 31.93
CA ASN A 38 -10.38 -4.01 32.89
C ASN A 38 -9.34 -2.99 32.42
N HIS A 39 -9.38 -1.79 32.98
CA HIS A 39 -8.45 -0.71 32.62
C HIS A 39 -7.14 -0.72 33.44
N GLY A 40 -6.89 -1.78 34.22
CA GLY A 40 -5.73 -1.94 35.09
C GLY A 40 -5.72 -1.00 36.30
N LYS A 41 -4.64 -1.04 37.11
CA LYS A 41 -4.48 -0.25 38.35
C LYS A 41 -4.09 1.23 38.10
N LYS A 42 -4.29 1.77 36.90
CA LYS A 42 -3.73 3.06 36.46
C LYS A 42 -4.62 4.28 36.76
N ASN A 43 -5.68 4.13 37.56
CA ASN A 43 -6.65 5.18 37.87
C ASN A 43 -7.22 5.86 36.61
N ILE A 44 -7.69 5.06 35.65
CA ILE A 44 -8.13 5.53 34.35
C ILE A 44 -9.62 5.85 34.43
N CYS A 45 -9.92 7.15 34.40
CA CYS A 45 -11.30 7.61 34.23
C CYS A 45 -11.70 7.43 32.76
N SER A 46 -12.78 6.69 32.52
CA SER A 46 -13.40 6.54 31.20
C SER A 46 -14.74 7.25 31.18
N PHE A 47 -15.00 8.02 30.13
CA PHE A 47 -16.29 8.66 29.89
C PHE A 47 -16.83 8.14 28.56
N VAL A 48 -18.03 7.56 28.59
CA VAL A 48 -18.71 7.02 27.42
C VAL A 48 -19.88 7.94 27.06
N ARG A 49 -20.06 8.22 25.77
CA ARG A 49 -21.26 8.87 25.22
C ARG A 49 -21.76 8.09 24.03
N VAL A 50 -23.05 7.75 24.00
CA VAL A 50 -23.66 7.07 22.86
C VAL A 50 -24.02 8.10 21.81
N LEU A 51 -23.38 7.99 20.64
CA LEU A 51 -23.63 8.88 19.51
C LEU A 51 -24.77 8.36 18.62
N LYS A 52 -24.95 7.04 18.55
CA LYS A 52 -26.03 6.39 17.80
C LYS A 52 -26.36 5.01 18.38
N GLY A 53 -27.64 4.65 18.40
CA GLY A 53 -28.11 3.32 18.77
C GLY A 53 -28.15 3.07 20.28
N THR A 54 -27.97 1.82 20.69
CA THR A 54 -28.05 1.41 22.10
C THR A 54 -26.79 0.66 22.54
N PHE A 55 -26.09 1.21 23.52
CA PHE A 55 -24.87 0.64 24.10
C PHE A 55 -25.17 0.05 25.48
N PHE A 56 -24.40 -0.94 25.91
CA PHE A 56 -24.44 -1.39 27.29
C PHE A 56 -23.04 -1.57 27.88
N CYS A 57 -22.96 -1.51 29.20
CA CYS A 57 -21.81 -1.95 29.98
C CYS A 57 -22.31 -2.86 31.11
N ALA A 58 -21.66 -4.00 31.32
CA ALA A 58 -22.01 -4.98 32.33
C ALA A 58 -20.77 -5.35 33.15
N HIS A 59 -20.88 -5.17 34.46
CA HIS A 59 -19.85 -5.62 35.40
C HIS A 59 -19.97 -7.12 35.68
N VAL A 60 -18.82 -7.79 35.84
CA VAL A 60 -18.72 -9.18 36.24
C VAL A 60 -18.01 -9.25 37.60
N ASP A 61 -18.80 -9.16 38.67
CA ASP A 61 -18.33 -9.50 40.03
C ASP A 61 -18.56 -11.01 40.24
N LYS A 62 -17.60 -11.73 40.84
CA LYS A 62 -17.80 -13.15 41.19
C LYS A 62 -18.79 -13.33 42.34
N ASP A 63 -18.93 -12.30 43.19
CA ASP A 63 -19.67 -12.39 44.45
C ASP A 63 -20.98 -11.60 44.46
N LYS A 64 -21.35 -10.96 43.33
CA LYS A 64 -22.58 -10.15 43.20
C LYS A 64 -23.27 -10.36 41.86
N SER A 65 -24.58 -10.16 41.84
CA SER A 65 -25.37 -10.18 40.60
C SER A 65 -24.83 -9.16 39.59
N PRO A 66 -24.61 -9.54 38.32
CA PRO A 66 -24.06 -8.66 37.31
C PRO A 66 -24.97 -7.44 37.10
N ARG A 67 -24.42 -6.24 37.25
CA ARG A 67 -25.15 -4.99 37.01
C ARG A 67 -24.94 -4.57 35.57
N LYS A 68 -26.00 -4.65 34.75
CA LYS A 68 -26.01 -4.20 33.35
C LYS A 68 -26.61 -2.79 33.27
N ILE A 69 -25.82 -1.85 32.75
CA ILE A 69 -26.23 -0.47 32.48
C ILE A 69 -26.44 -0.35 30.97
N VAL A 70 -27.63 0.08 30.55
CA VAL A 70 -27.98 0.28 29.14
C VAL A 70 -28.10 1.79 28.89
N LEU A 71 -27.40 2.26 27.87
CA LEU A 71 -27.33 3.65 27.44
C LEU A 71 -27.95 3.79 26.05
N ARG A 72 -28.87 4.74 25.89
CA ARG A 72 -29.45 5.09 24.59
C ARG A 72 -28.72 6.26 23.96
N GLU A 73 -28.97 6.51 22.68
CA GLU A 73 -28.47 7.67 21.95
C GLU A 73 -28.59 8.97 22.77
N GLY A 74 -27.52 9.76 22.80
CA GLY A 74 -27.40 10.99 23.57
C GLY A 74 -27.00 10.80 25.04
N SER A 75 -27.13 9.59 25.60
CA SER A 75 -26.78 9.30 26.99
C SER A 75 -25.26 9.20 27.19
N GLY A 76 -24.80 9.49 28.41
CA GLY A 76 -23.40 9.33 28.80
C GLY A 76 -23.24 8.65 30.16
N LEU A 77 -22.07 8.04 30.37
CA LEU A 77 -21.70 7.34 31.59
C LEU A 77 -20.24 7.62 31.92
N LYS A 78 -19.96 7.98 33.18
CA LYS A 78 -18.61 7.93 33.72
C LYS A 78 -18.38 6.53 34.27
N ILE A 79 -17.34 5.87 33.77
CA ILE A 79 -16.83 4.60 34.25
C ILE A 79 -15.59 4.89 35.08
N THR A 80 -15.69 4.61 36.38
CA THR A 80 -14.61 4.74 37.35
C THR A 80 -13.91 3.40 37.55
N ASP A 81 -12.72 3.42 38.17
CA ASP A 81 -11.86 2.24 38.37
C ASP A 81 -12.50 1.13 39.21
N ASP A 82 -13.55 1.45 39.96
CA ASP A 82 -14.35 0.51 40.77
C ASP A 82 -15.22 -0.43 39.93
N MET A 83 -15.36 -0.19 38.62
CA MET A 83 -16.10 -1.07 37.71
C MET A 83 -15.38 -2.41 37.45
N GLY A 84 -14.14 -2.61 37.90
CA GLY A 84 -13.46 -3.92 37.81
C GLY A 84 -13.49 -4.59 36.43
N ASP A 85 -13.57 -5.91 36.40
CA ASP A 85 -13.74 -6.68 35.15
C ASP A 85 -15.15 -6.46 34.58
N HIS A 86 -15.22 -6.06 33.32
CA HIS A 86 -16.48 -5.74 32.65
C HIS A 86 -16.47 -6.10 31.16
N THR A 87 -17.66 -6.21 30.60
CA THR A 87 -17.90 -6.28 29.15
C THR A 87 -18.80 -5.13 28.75
N ALA A 88 -18.62 -4.63 27.54
CA ALA A 88 -19.46 -3.59 26.98
C ALA A 88 -19.72 -3.86 25.50
N GLY A 89 -20.75 -3.26 24.93
CA GLY A 89 -21.04 -3.50 23.53
C GLY A 89 -22.37 -2.97 23.05
N ASN A 90 -22.73 -3.41 21.86
CA ASN A 90 -24.02 -3.12 21.26
C ASN A 90 -25.10 -3.94 21.96
N PHE A 91 -26.14 -3.27 22.46
CA PHE A 91 -27.28 -3.95 23.05
C PHE A 91 -28.24 -4.50 22.01
N SER A 92 -28.21 -3.96 20.78
CA SER A 92 -29.12 -4.35 19.71
C SER A 92 -28.56 -5.51 18.89
N GLU A 93 -29.43 -6.48 18.59
CA GLU A 93 -29.16 -7.60 17.69
C GLU A 93 -29.46 -7.27 16.21
N THR A 94 -30.04 -6.10 15.93
CA THR A 94 -30.45 -5.72 14.57
C THR A 94 -29.87 -4.38 14.11
N GLU A 95 -29.51 -3.49 15.03
CA GLU A 95 -29.06 -2.13 14.71
C GLU A 95 -27.59 -1.92 15.08
N GLN A 96 -26.90 -1.07 14.32
CA GLN A 96 -25.55 -0.64 14.64
C GLN A 96 -25.52 0.36 15.81
N CYS A 97 -24.44 0.35 16.58
CA CYS A 97 -24.18 1.31 17.65
C CYS A 97 -22.87 2.07 17.42
N ILE A 98 -22.83 3.34 17.81
CA ILE A 98 -21.62 4.17 17.83
C ILE A 98 -21.48 4.79 19.22
N SER A 99 -20.35 4.55 19.87
CA SER A 99 -20.03 5.13 21.18
C SER A 99 -18.71 5.90 21.15
N LEU A 100 -18.66 7.03 21.84
CA LEU A 100 -17.46 7.86 22.00
C LEU A 100 -16.92 7.68 23.42
N HIS A 101 -15.63 7.36 23.53
CA HIS A 101 -14.95 7.06 24.78
C HIS A 101 -13.79 8.04 24.98
N LEU A 102 -13.78 8.76 26.10
CA LEU A 102 -12.66 9.60 26.52
C LEU A 102 -11.99 8.95 27.73
N TYR A 103 -10.69 8.75 27.63
CA TYR A 103 -9.88 8.19 28.72
C TYR A 103 -8.88 9.23 29.22
N SER A 104 -8.76 9.35 30.54
CA SER A 104 -7.78 10.21 31.22
C SER A 104 -7.21 9.47 32.45
N PRO A 105 -5.88 9.23 32.52
CA PRO A 105 -4.86 9.47 31.47
C PRO A 105 -5.13 8.68 30.17
N PRO A 106 -4.41 8.95 29.07
CA PRO A 106 -4.66 8.27 27.79
C PRO A 106 -4.63 6.75 27.91
N TYR A 107 -5.65 6.08 27.36
CA TYR A 107 -5.80 4.63 27.39
C TYR A 107 -6.08 4.09 25.99
N LEU A 108 -5.01 3.67 25.33
CA LEU A 108 -5.04 3.09 23.98
C LEU A 108 -5.10 1.55 24.04
N GLU A 109 -4.68 0.97 25.14
CA GLU A 109 -4.73 -0.48 25.36
C GLU A 109 -6.15 -0.90 25.75
N CYS A 110 -6.56 -2.09 25.37
CA CYS A 110 -7.61 -2.81 26.08
C CYS A 110 -7.10 -4.24 26.18
N CYS A 111 -6.57 -4.58 27.35
CA CYS A 111 -6.03 -5.90 27.61
C CYS A 111 -7.18 -6.81 28.05
N PHE A 112 -7.34 -7.93 27.38
CA PHE A 112 -8.31 -8.95 27.76
C PHE A 112 -7.63 -10.30 27.95
N ARG A 113 -8.34 -11.20 28.63
CA ARG A 113 -7.95 -12.60 28.76
C ARG A 113 -8.81 -13.42 27.82
N GLU A 114 -8.17 -14.15 26.93
CA GLU A 114 -8.84 -15.08 26.05
C GLU A 114 -9.17 -16.36 26.83
N SER A 115 -10.43 -16.81 26.78
CA SER A 115 -10.85 -18.05 27.42
C SER A 115 -10.20 -19.22 26.70
N HIS A 116 -9.18 -19.79 27.30
CA HIS A 116 -8.64 -21.06 26.86
C HIS A 116 -9.46 -22.18 27.52
N GLY A 117 -9.62 -23.31 26.83
CA GLY A 117 -10.28 -24.48 27.41
C GLY A 117 -9.67 -24.85 28.76
N GLU A 118 -10.47 -25.42 29.65
CA GLU A 118 -10.14 -25.64 31.08
C GLU A 118 -8.82 -26.42 31.32
N SER A 119 -8.25 -27.04 30.28
CA SER A 119 -7.00 -27.82 30.30
C SER A 119 -5.76 -27.12 29.71
N CYS A 120 -5.78 -25.83 29.36
CA CYS A 120 -4.60 -25.14 28.81
C CYS A 120 -3.59 -24.75 29.91
N ASN A 121 -2.35 -25.24 29.78
CA ASN A 121 -1.21 -24.93 30.65
C ASN A 121 -0.40 -23.71 30.16
N CYS A 122 -1.03 -22.81 29.42
CA CYS A 122 -0.36 -21.68 28.79
C CYS A 122 0.04 -20.65 29.86
N ALA A 123 1.27 -20.14 29.81
CA ALA A 123 1.73 -19.13 30.77
C ALA A 123 0.78 -17.91 30.78
N PRO A 124 0.49 -17.28 31.94
CA PRO A 124 -0.49 -16.18 32.07
C PRO A 124 -0.26 -15.00 31.11
N GLU A 125 0.99 -14.80 30.70
CA GLU A 125 1.38 -13.73 29.78
C GLU A 125 0.98 -14.02 28.33
N LYS A 126 0.91 -15.30 27.94
CA LYS A 126 0.42 -15.72 26.62
C LYS A 126 -1.11 -15.62 26.48
N LEU A 127 -1.82 -15.55 27.61
CA LEU A 127 -3.28 -15.38 27.68
C LEU A 127 -3.74 -13.93 27.52
N LYS A 128 -2.81 -12.96 27.65
CA LYS A 128 -3.11 -11.54 27.49
C LYS A 128 -3.12 -11.17 26.01
N LYS A 129 -4.23 -10.64 25.55
CA LYS A 129 -4.39 -10.10 24.20
C LYS A 129 -4.79 -8.63 24.28
N PHE A 130 -4.50 -7.89 23.22
CA PHE A 130 -4.81 -6.47 23.12
C PHE A 130 -5.76 -6.23 21.95
N ILE A 131 -6.72 -5.34 22.17
CA ILE A 131 -7.63 -4.91 21.11
C ILE A 131 -7.01 -3.71 20.40
N PRO A 132 -6.63 -3.81 19.11
CA PRO A 132 -5.96 -2.74 18.39
C PRO A 132 -6.87 -1.51 18.23
N VAL A 133 -6.25 -0.35 18.00
CA VAL A 133 -6.95 0.93 17.80
C VAL A 133 -6.79 1.38 16.35
N VAL A 134 -7.87 1.69 15.64
CA VAL A 134 -7.89 2.29 14.30
C VAL A 134 -7.44 3.75 14.35
N HIS A 135 -6.24 4.09 13.89
CA HIS A 135 -5.84 5.49 13.77
C HIS A 135 -6.38 6.11 12.48
N CYS A 136 -7.14 7.22 12.60
CA CYS A 136 -7.72 7.96 11.48
C CYS A 136 -7.20 9.40 11.45
N ASN A 137 -6.48 9.78 10.38
CA ASN A 137 -5.92 11.12 10.20
C ASN A 137 -6.85 11.97 9.30
N ASP A 138 -7.56 12.94 9.87
CA ASP A 138 -8.17 14.02 9.09
C ASP A 138 -7.44 15.32 9.46
N ARG A 139 -6.63 15.84 8.53
CA ARG A 139 -5.65 16.93 8.75
C ARG A 139 -6.28 18.28 9.13
N GLN A 140 -7.60 18.39 9.20
CA GLN A 140 -8.24 19.70 9.27
C GLN A 140 -8.43 20.27 10.68
N HIS A 141 -8.51 19.47 11.74
CA HIS A 141 -8.80 20.03 13.06
C HIS A 141 -8.16 19.18 14.16
N TYR A 142 -7.48 19.83 15.11
CA TYR A 142 -7.12 19.34 16.47
C TYR A 142 -5.67 18.94 16.82
N TYR A 143 -4.66 18.99 15.93
CA TYR A 143 -3.28 18.59 16.31
C TYR A 143 -2.17 19.52 15.81
N LYS A 144 -1.21 19.87 16.69
CA LYS A 144 0.06 20.53 16.32
C LYS A 144 1.17 19.48 16.20
N ALA A 145 2.12 19.69 15.28
CA ALA A 145 3.17 18.72 14.87
C ALA A 145 3.92 18.00 16.03
N ASN A 146 4.14 18.66 17.18
CA ASN A 146 4.81 18.03 18.33
C ASN A 146 3.98 16.90 18.97
N GLU A 147 2.66 16.95 18.87
CA GLU A 147 1.75 15.95 19.43
C GLU A 147 1.66 14.69 18.55
N GLU A 148 1.93 14.80 17.24
CA GLU A 148 2.03 13.64 16.35
C GLU A 148 3.25 12.76 16.67
N LEU A 149 4.38 13.38 17.01
CA LEU A 149 5.60 12.65 17.41
C LEU A 149 5.43 11.94 18.77
N GLU A 150 4.77 12.58 19.74
CA GLU A 150 4.39 11.93 21.02
C GLU A 150 3.40 10.78 20.80
N THR A 151 2.44 10.96 19.91
CA THR A 151 1.47 9.92 19.52
C THR A 151 2.17 8.75 18.86
N LEU A 152 3.04 8.97 17.88
CA LEU A 152 3.82 7.92 17.24
C LEU A 152 4.73 7.21 18.25
N ALA A 153 5.36 7.92 19.19
CA ALA A 153 6.14 7.29 20.26
C ALA A 153 5.28 6.39 21.18
N LEU A 154 4.07 6.84 21.55
CA LEU A 154 3.12 6.04 22.34
C LEU A 154 2.56 4.83 21.56
N LEU A 155 2.49 4.96 20.23
CA LEU A 155 1.95 3.98 19.29
C LEU A 155 3.00 2.94 18.82
N LYS A 156 4.29 3.29 18.77
CA LYS A 156 5.43 2.47 18.29
C LYS A 156 5.64 1.14 19.02
N SER A 157 4.91 0.88 20.11
CA SER A 157 5.02 -0.36 20.91
C SER A 157 3.77 -1.23 20.89
N ARG A 158 2.72 -0.88 20.12
CA ARG A 158 1.38 -1.48 20.28
C ARG A 158 0.68 -1.74 18.94
N PRO A 159 -0.15 -2.79 18.85
CA PRO A 159 -0.98 -3.04 17.66
C PRO A 159 -2.02 -1.92 17.45
N ILE A 160 -2.02 -1.36 16.25
CA ILE A 160 -2.83 -0.23 15.81
C ILE A 160 -3.39 -0.63 14.47
N PHE A 161 -4.70 -0.60 14.36
CA PHE A 161 -5.33 -0.67 13.07
C PHE A 161 -5.12 0.68 12.37
N SER A 162 -4.75 0.72 11.11
CA SER A 162 -4.50 1.95 10.39
C SER A 162 -4.74 1.72 8.91
N ASN A 163 -4.68 2.79 8.13
CA ASN A 163 -4.79 2.71 6.68
C ASN A 163 -3.43 2.91 6.02
N PHE A 164 -3.35 2.55 4.74
CA PHE A 164 -2.13 2.75 3.97
C PHE A 164 -1.70 4.22 3.90
N ARG A 165 -2.63 5.18 3.91
CA ARG A 165 -2.29 6.62 3.97
C ARG A 165 -1.42 6.96 5.16
N LYS A 166 -1.83 6.54 6.36
CA LYS A 166 -1.11 6.87 7.58
C LYS A 166 0.23 6.16 7.62
N MET A 167 0.29 4.90 7.16
CA MET A 167 1.56 4.21 7.04
C MET A 167 2.53 5.01 6.16
N VAL A 168 2.07 5.49 5.00
CA VAL A 168 2.88 6.34 4.11
C VAL A 168 3.31 7.62 4.81
N ASP A 169 2.38 8.38 5.42
CA ASP A 169 2.70 9.61 6.17
C ASP A 169 3.80 9.36 7.24
N VAL A 170 3.74 8.22 7.93
CA VAL A 170 4.69 7.85 8.98
C VAL A 170 6.04 7.46 8.38
N LEU A 171 6.05 6.63 7.34
CA LEU A 171 7.30 6.21 6.69
C LEU A 171 8.01 7.39 6.03
N GLN A 172 7.29 8.36 5.46
CA GLN A 172 7.88 9.60 4.92
C GLN A 172 8.64 10.41 5.97
N LYS A 173 8.10 10.46 7.20
CA LYS A 173 8.70 11.16 8.34
C LYS A 173 9.85 10.38 8.97
N GLU A 174 9.74 9.07 9.05
CA GLU A 174 10.62 8.23 9.88
C GLU A 174 11.74 7.56 9.08
N ILE A 175 11.57 7.34 7.77
CA ILE A 175 12.66 6.86 6.91
C ILE A 175 13.61 8.03 6.62
N VAL A 176 14.90 7.78 6.86
CA VAL A 176 16.02 8.67 6.56
C VAL A 176 16.94 7.93 5.60
N ILE A 177 17.23 8.50 4.43
CA ILE A 177 18.18 7.90 3.48
C ILE A 177 19.60 8.12 4.01
N GLU A 178 20.31 7.03 4.30
CA GLU A 178 21.73 7.07 4.67
C GLU A 178 22.60 7.22 3.40
N SER A 179 23.79 7.81 3.52
CA SER A 179 24.65 8.15 2.36
C SER A 179 25.09 6.95 1.51
N GLU A 180 25.14 5.76 2.10
CA GLU A 180 25.51 4.49 1.44
C GLU A 180 24.27 3.69 0.97
N GLY A 181 23.05 4.22 1.14
CA GLY A 181 21.79 3.53 0.84
C GLY A 181 21.41 2.41 1.81
N ILE A 182 22.36 1.88 2.59
CA ILE A 182 22.10 0.84 3.60
C ILE A 182 21.69 1.49 4.93
N HIS A 183 20.49 1.13 5.41
CA HIS A 183 20.00 1.60 6.71
C HIS A 183 20.80 1.00 7.86
N SER A 184 21.06 1.80 8.91
CA SER A 184 21.67 1.31 10.15
C SER A 184 20.80 0.21 10.81
N PRO A 185 21.37 -0.74 11.57
CA PRO A 185 20.60 -1.75 12.29
C PRO A 185 19.50 -1.16 13.19
N GLN A 186 19.75 0.01 13.78
CA GLN A 186 18.78 0.74 14.59
C GLN A 186 17.61 1.22 13.73
N ASN A 187 17.88 1.78 12.55
CA ASN A 187 16.82 2.24 11.64
C ASN A 187 16.05 1.05 11.05
N ILE A 188 16.73 -0.05 10.70
CA ILE A 188 16.09 -1.30 10.26
C ILE A 188 15.08 -1.81 11.29
N LYS A 189 15.52 -1.88 12.55
CA LYS A 189 14.65 -2.29 13.67
C LYS A 189 13.50 -1.29 13.86
N HIS A 190 13.78 0.00 13.75
CA HIS A 190 12.80 1.07 13.92
C HIS A 190 11.64 0.97 12.91
N ILE A 191 11.96 0.86 11.61
CA ILE A 191 10.95 0.69 10.55
C ILE A 191 10.19 -0.64 10.71
N LYS A 192 10.90 -1.72 11.09
CA LYS A 192 10.27 -3.00 11.41
C LYS A 192 9.26 -2.88 12.56
N ASP A 193 9.59 -2.15 13.62
CA ASP A 193 8.71 -1.94 14.77
C ASP A 193 7.45 -1.14 14.36
N ILE A 194 7.61 -0.10 13.53
CA ILE A 194 6.49 0.67 12.97
C ILE A 194 5.54 -0.24 12.17
N MET A 195 6.07 -1.04 11.22
CA MET A 195 5.26 -1.95 10.40
C MET A 195 4.62 -3.07 11.22
N SER A 196 5.30 -3.55 12.27
CA SER A 196 4.76 -4.57 13.19
C SER A 196 3.55 -4.05 13.96
N CYS A 197 3.57 -2.77 14.31
CA CYS A 197 2.48 -2.13 15.04
C CYS A 197 1.26 -1.84 14.15
N MET A 198 1.38 -1.74 12.84
CA MET A 198 0.26 -1.41 11.95
C MET A 198 -0.48 -2.67 11.45
N ASN A 199 -1.79 -2.70 11.63
CA ASN A 199 -2.73 -3.68 11.08
C ASN A 199 -3.66 -2.95 10.09
N PHE A 200 -4.05 -3.60 9.00
CA PHE A 200 -4.82 -2.95 7.93
C PHE A 200 -6.15 -3.67 7.74
N ASN A 201 -7.20 -2.94 7.35
CA ASN A 201 -8.46 -3.60 7.00
C ASN A 201 -8.34 -4.29 5.64
N PRO A 202 -8.85 -5.53 5.49
CA PRO A 202 -8.96 -6.15 4.18
C PRO A 202 -9.65 -5.29 3.12
N LYS A 203 -10.68 -4.52 3.49
CA LYS A 203 -11.36 -3.59 2.57
C LYS A 203 -10.46 -2.44 2.10
N GLU A 204 -9.47 -2.03 2.90
CA GLU A 204 -8.57 -0.93 2.53
C GLU A 204 -7.55 -1.37 1.49
N TRP A 205 -6.98 -2.56 1.65
CA TRP A 205 -5.99 -3.05 0.70
C TRP A 205 -6.61 -3.81 -0.48
N GLY A 206 -7.87 -4.23 -0.37
CA GLY A 206 -8.60 -4.92 -1.45
C GLY A 206 -8.65 -4.14 -2.75
N GLN A 207 -8.66 -2.80 -2.69
CA GLN A 207 -8.60 -1.94 -3.88
C GLN A 207 -7.29 -2.08 -4.66
N TYR A 208 -6.22 -2.55 -4.02
CA TYR A 208 -4.90 -2.76 -4.63
C TYR A 208 -4.64 -4.23 -4.98
N ALA A 209 -5.52 -5.13 -4.56
CA ALA A 209 -5.29 -6.57 -4.64
C ALA A 209 -5.67 -7.13 -6.02
N ASN A 210 -4.91 -6.80 -7.06
CA ASN A 210 -5.13 -7.33 -8.40
C ASN A 210 -4.38 -8.65 -8.59
N PHE A 211 -5.08 -9.75 -8.84
CA PHE A 211 -4.48 -11.05 -9.11
C PHE A 211 -4.32 -11.30 -10.61
N ALA A 212 -3.34 -12.11 -11.00
CA ALA A 212 -3.14 -12.55 -12.37
C ALA A 212 -2.90 -14.07 -12.42
N LYS A 213 -3.47 -14.73 -13.44
CA LYS A 213 -3.16 -16.13 -13.72
C LYS A 213 -1.73 -16.24 -14.25
N GLY A 214 -0.99 -17.26 -13.80
CA GLY A 214 0.35 -17.58 -14.29
C GLY A 214 1.52 -16.75 -13.73
N ARG A 215 1.26 -15.63 -13.03
CA ARG A 215 2.30 -14.86 -12.33
C ARG A 215 1.73 -14.12 -11.12
N TYR A 216 2.58 -13.90 -10.11
CA TYR A 216 2.24 -12.96 -9.04
C TYR A 216 2.22 -11.52 -9.59
N THR A 217 1.53 -10.64 -8.88
CA THR A 217 1.45 -9.21 -9.25
C THR A 217 2.13 -8.34 -8.21
N ARG A 218 2.56 -7.15 -8.64
CA ARG A 218 3.20 -6.12 -7.80
C ARG A 218 2.40 -4.83 -7.97
N ASN A 219 1.55 -4.52 -7.00
CA ASN A 219 0.61 -3.41 -7.06
C ASN A 219 1.16 -2.24 -6.24
N LEU A 220 1.41 -1.09 -6.86
CA LEU A 220 2.10 0.04 -6.22
C LEU A 220 1.24 0.72 -5.17
N VAL A 221 1.38 0.45 -3.88
CA VAL A 221 0.58 1.14 -2.85
C VAL A 221 0.96 2.62 -2.71
N ALA A 222 2.26 2.92 -2.72
CA ALA A 222 2.78 4.27 -2.58
C ALA A 222 4.21 4.38 -3.09
N TYR A 223 4.60 5.59 -3.48
CA TYR A 223 5.96 5.93 -3.88
C TYR A 223 6.40 7.23 -3.21
N ASP A 224 7.64 7.25 -2.75
CA ASP A 224 8.35 8.40 -2.21
C ASP A 224 9.80 8.36 -2.70
N GLU A 225 10.51 9.48 -2.70
CA GLU A 225 11.93 9.48 -3.06
C GLU A 225 12.77 8.56 -2.14
N LYS A 226 12.30 8.33 -0.92
CA LYS A 226 12.96 7.49 0.07
C LYS A 226 12.56 6.02 0.00
N PHE A 227 11.39 5.69 -0.54
CA PHE A 227 10.89 4.31 -0.54
C PHE A 227 9.81 4.03 -1.59
N THR A 228 9.64 2.76 -1.91
CA THR A 228 8.50 2.25 -2.68
C THR A 228 7.73 1.23 -1.84
N ILE A 229 6.39 1.31 -1.83
CA ILE A 229 5.52 0.33 -1.18
C ILE A 229 4.75 -0.43 -2.25
N LEU A 230 4.90 -1.76 -2.26
CA LEU A 230 4.20 -2.66 -3.18
C LEU A 230 3.34 -3.65 -2.40
N LEU A 231 2.11 -3.86 -2.84
CA LEU A 231 1.28 -4.97 -2.41
C LEU A 231 1.40 -6.09 -3.44
N LEU A 232 2.00 -7.20 -3.02
CA LEU A 232 2.16 -8.38 -3.85
C LEU A 232 1.00 -9.34 -3.60
N CYS A 233 0.37 -9.77 -4.69
CA CYS A 233 -0.71 -10.76 -4.68
C CYS A 233 -0.20 -12.06 -5.28
N TRP A 234 -0.33 -13.13 -4.51
CA TRP A 234 0.13 -14.46 -4.86
C TRP A 234 -1.07 -15.38 -5.01
N GLU A 235 -1.33 -15.84 -6.23
CA GLU A 235 -2.25 -16.97 -6.42
C GLU A 235 -1.66 -18.26 -5.83
N LYS A 236 -2.48 -19.30 -5.82
CA LYS A 236 -2.14 -20.63 -5.27
C LYS A 236 -0.83 -21.15 -5.87
N GLY A 237 0.13 -21.48 -5.00
CA GLY A 237 1.45 -22.01 -5.37
C GLY A 237 2.39 -21.06 -6.13
N GLN A 238 2.03 -19.80 -6.38
CA GLN A 238 2.90 -18.87 -7.08
C GLN A 238 4.11 -18.48 -6.23
N LYS A 239 5.29 -18.45 -6.86
CA LYS A 239 6.55 -18.00 -6.26
C LYS A 239 7.28 -17.04 -7.20
N SER A 240 8.13 -16.19 -6.65
CA SER A 240 9.08 -15.37 -7.39
C SER A 240 10.25 -16.24 -7.89
N PRO A 241 11.06 -15.73 -8.83
CA PRO A 241 12.43 -16.18 -9.00
C PRO A 241 13.29 -15.89 -7.75
N ILE A 242 14.48 -16.49 -7.68
CA ILE A 242 15.52 -16.04 -6.74
C ILE A 242 15.99 -14.65 -7.19
N HIS A 243 16.03 -13.67 -6.28
CA HIS A 243 16.40 -12.30 -6.63
C HIS A 243 17.11 -11.56 -5.49
N ASP A 244 17.86 -10.52 -5.88
CA ASP A 244 18.45 -9.53 -4.99
C ASP A 244 17.57 -8.26 -4.90
N HIS A 245 18.09 -7.24 -4.19
CA HIS A 245 17.39 -5.99 -3.90
C HIS A 245 18.15 -4.74 -4.38
N SER A 246 19.22 -4.91 -5.18
CA SER A 246 20.00 -3.81 -5.77
C SER A 246 20.40 -2.70 -4.80
N GLY A 247 20.96 -3.08 -3.65
CA GLY A 247 21.38 -2.15 -2.60
C GLY A 247 20.24 -1.58 -1.75
N SER A 248 18.99 -1.98 -2.00
CA SER A 248 17.84 -1.58 -1.20
C SER A 248 17.61 -2.48 0.01
N ASN A 249 16.92 -1.92 1.00
CA ASN A 249 16.41 -2.63 2.15
C ASN A 249 14.96 -3.05 1.88
N CYS A 250 14.62 -4.30 2.14
CA CYS A 250 13.28 -4.83 1.97
C CYS A 250 12.67 -5.24 3.31
N TRP A 251 11.53 -4.65 3.65
CA TRP A 251 10.66 -5.15 4.71
C TRP A 251 9.41 -5.74 4.11
N VAL A 252 9.03 -6.93 4.56
CA VAL A 252 7.83 -7.64 4.09
C VAL A 252 6.89 -7.88 5.26
N LYS A 253 5.64 -7.45 5.13
CA LYS A 253 4.54 -7.78 6.04
C LYS A 253 3.54 -8.71 5.34
N VAL A 254 3.27 -9.87 5.92
CA VAL A 254 2.17 -10.74 5.44
C VAL A 254 0.85 -10.14 5.90
N LEU A 255 -0.05 -9.84 4.96
CA LEU A 255 -1.38 -9.27 5.26
C LEU A 255 -2.46 -10.35 5.33
N ASP A 256 -2.40 -11.33 4.43
CA ASP A 256 -3.34 -12.45 4.37
C ASP A 256 -2.67 -13.69 3.78
N GLY A 257 -3.18 -14.88 4.12
CA GLY A 257 -2.58 -16.17 3.77
C GLY A 257 -1.20 -16.39 4.44
N GLN A 258 -0.41 -17.31 3.90
CA GLN A 258 0.96 -17.57 4.37
C GLN A 258 1.94 -17.44 3.22
N VAL A 259 3.09 -16.84 3.50
CA VAL A 259 4.17 -16.65 2.52
C VAL A 259 5.38 -17.45 2.95
N GLU A 260 5.91 -18.27 2.06
CA GLU A 260 7.17 -18.97 2.22
C GLU A 260 8.31 -18.09 1.70
N GLU A 261 9.40 -18.03 2.45
CA GLU A 261 10.67 -17.45 2.01
C GLU A 261 11.76 -18.51 2.04
N SER A 262 12.43 -18.68 0.91
CA SER A 262 13.66 -19.46 0.75
C SER A 262 14.83 -18.49 0.60
N LEU A 263 15.76 -18.52 1.56
CA LEU A 263 16.96 -17.69 1.60
C LEU A 263 18.15 -18.46 1.04
N TYR A 264 18.95 -17.82 0.19
CA TYR A 264 20.11 -18.40 -0.46
C TYR A 264 21.38 -17.61 -0.18
N ASP A 265 22.48 -18.33 0.02
CA ASP A 265 23.84 -17.81 -0.04
C ASP A 265 24.24 -17.60 -1.51
N LEU A 266 24.84 -16.45 -1.82
CA LEU A 266 25.47 -16.20 -3.11
C LEU A 266 26.97 -16.54 -3.02
N ALA A 267 27.46 -17.38 -3.93
CA ALA A 267 28.87 -17.76 -3.96
C ALA A 267 29.77 -16.61 -4.44
N GLU A 268 31.09 -16.79 -4.34
CA GLU A 268 32.08 -15.79 -4.77
C GLU A 268 32.01 -15.45 -6.26
N ASP A 269 31.46 -16.35 -7.09
CA ASP A 269 31.24 -16.11 -8.53
C ASP A 269 30.09 -15.10 -8.80
N GLY A 270 29.32 -14.73 -7.76
CA GLY A 270 28.25 -13.75 -7.84
C GLY A 270 27.04 -14.20 -8.66
N VAL A 271 26.90 -15.51 -8.93
CA VAL A 271 25.79 -16.10 -9.71
C VAL A 271 25.27 -17.41 -9.13
N THR A 272 26.13 -18.24 -8.53
CA THR A 272 25.73 -19.52 -7.96
C THR A 272 25.01 -19.31 -6.63
N THR A 273 23.78 -19.83 -6.53
CA THR A 273 22.96 -19.72 -5.32
C THR A 273 22.91 -21.04 -4.57
N LYS A 274 22.96 -20.99 -3.24
CA LYS A 274 22.85 -22.18 -2.38
C LYS A 274 21.80 -21.96 -1.31
N LEU A 275 20.78 -22.83 -1.29
CA LEU A 275 19.70 -22.73 -0.30
C LEU A 275 20.27 -22.82 1.13
N ARG A 276 20.03 -21.77 1.91
CA ARG A 276 20.46 -21.62 3.30
C ARG A 276 19.35 -22.03 4.26
N SER A 277 18.14 -21.55 4.04
CA SER A 277 16.99 -21.83 4.92
C SER A 277 15.66 -21.57 4.24
N VAL A 278 14.61 -22.26 4.69
CA VAL A 278 13.21 -22.00 4.30
C VAL A 278 12.41 -21.68 5.55
N ARG A 279 11.56 -20.66 5.48
CA ARG A 279 10.61 -20.32 6.56
C ARG A 279 9.24 -19.95 5.99
N THR A 280 8.20 -20.26 6.77
CA THR A 280 6.83 -19.82 6.48
C THR A 280 6.46 -18.68 7.41
N CYS A 281 5.87 -17.63 6.86
CA CYS A 281 5.43 -16.44 7.57
C CYS A 281 3.90 -16.35 7.57
N ASP A 282 3.34 -16.33 8.77
CA ASP A 282 1.90 -16.19 9.03
C ASP A 282 1.42 -14.72 8.88
N PRO A 283 0.10 -14.49 8.74
CA PRO A 283 -0.47 -13.14 8.75
C PRO A 283 0.02 -12.29 9.93
N GLY A 284 0.43 -11.07 9.64
CA GLY A 284 1.00 -10.12 10.60
C GLY A 284 2.52 -10.23 10.80
N ALA A 285 3.15 -11.33 10.38
CA ALA A 285 4.60 -11.50 10.47
C ALA A 285 5.35 -10.46 9.63
N ILE A 286 6.50 -10.01 10.14
CA ILE A 286 7.41 -9.08 9.46
C ILE A 286 8.77 -9.74 9.20
N ALA A 287 9.13 -9.87 7.92
CA ALA A 287 10.44 -10.26 7.46
C ALA A 287 11.25 -9.04 7.01
N TYR A 288 12.58 -9.21 6.96
CA TYR A 288 13.52 -8.21 6.50
C TYR A 288 14.68 -8.88 5.78
N ILE A 289 15.15 -8.26 4.70
CA ILE A 289 16.36 -8.65 3.97
C ILE A 289 17.00 -7.42 3.29
N ASN A 290 18.31 -7.48 3.10
CA ASN A 290 19.07 -6.68 2.13
C ASN A 290 20.18 -7.58 1.55
N ASP A 291 20.93 -7.10 0.56
CA ASP A 291 21.91 -7.92 -0.17
C ASP A 291 23.06 -8.44 0.71
N SER A 292 23.32 -7.84 1.88
CA SER A 292 24.31 -8.37 2.84
C SER A 292 23.89 -9.68 3.52
N TYR A 293 22.59 -10.01 3.48
CA TYR A 293 22.06 -11.26 4.05
C TYR A 293 22.01 -12.40 3.03
N GLY A 294 22.07 -12.10 1.73
CA GLY A 294 21.92 -13.05 0.63
C GLY A 294 20.80 -12.65 -0.34
N VAL A 295 20.39 -13.61 -1.17
CA VAL A 295 19.30 -13.47 -2.15
C VAL A 295 18.15 -14.39 -1.77
N HIS A 296 16.92 -14.11 -2.22
CA HIS A 296 15.78 -14.91 -1.78
C HIS A 296 14.73 -15.18 -2.86
N LYS A 297 13.90 -16.20 -2.58
CA LYS A 297 12.69 -16.56 -3.32
C LYS A 297 11.53 -16.53 -2.36
N MET A 298 10.45 -15.85 -2.73
CA MET A 298 9.25 -15.74 -1.91
C MET A 298 8.02 -16.21 -2.67
N GLY A 299 7.02 -16.75 -1.98
CA GLY A 299 5.78 -17.12 -2.63
C GLY A 299 4.69 -17.61 -1.71
N ASN A 300 3.53 -17.91 -2.27
CA ASN A 300 2.42 -18.47 -1.52
C ASN A 300 2.80 -19.86 -0.99
N ALA A 301 2.72 -20.03 0.32
CA ALA A 301 2.95 -21.32 0.97
C ALA A 301 1.76 -22.28 0.82
N ASN A 302 0.60 -21.79 0.37
CA ASN A 302 -0.64 -22.53 0.29
C ASN A 302 -1.00 -22.92 -1.15
N GLU A 303 -1.62 -24.10 -1.27
CA GLU A 303 -2.19 -24.60 -2.54
C GLU A 303 -3.70 -24.34 -2.65
N ASP A 304 -4.39 -24.06 -1.53
CA ASP A 304 -5.85 -23.96 -1.48
C ASP A 304 -6.38 -22.52 -1.48
N ARG A 305 -5.57 -21.56 -1.03
CA ARG A 305 -5.92 -20.14 -0.85
C ARG A 305 -4.84 -19.21 -1.40
N VAL A 306 -5.23 -17.95 -1.63
CA VAL A 306 -4.32 -16.87 -2.02
C VAL A 306 -3.50 -16.36 -0.83
N ALA A 307 -2.41 -15.65 -1.11
CA ALA A 307 -1.66 -14.90 -0.11
C ALA A 307 -1.43 -13.46 -0.58
N ILE A 308 -1.29 -12.54 0.38
CA ILE A 308 -1.03 -11.12 0.12
C ILE A 308 0.06 -10.63 1.07
N SER A 309 1.04 -9.94 0.51
CA SER A 309 2.15 -9.36 1.28
C SER A 309 2.40 -7.90 0.88
N LEU A 310 2.71 -7.07 1.86
CA LEU A 310 3.09 -5.68 1.69
C LEU A 310 4.60 -5.54 1.81
N HIS A 311 5.23 -4.96 0.79
CA HIS A 311 6.67 -4.81 0.65
C HIS A 311 7.01 -3.33 0.72
N VAL A 312 7.97 -2.97 1.56
CA VAL A 312 8.55 -1.62 1.62
C VAL A 312 10.01 -1.75 1.20
N TYR A 313 10.39 -1.01 0.18
CA TYR A 313 11.76 -0.96 -0.34
C TYR A 313 12.37 0.42 -0.10
N SER A 314 13.55 0.50 0.51
CA SER A 314 14.24 1.78 0.76
C SER A 314 15.77 1.66 0.66
N PRO A 315 16.44 2.45 -0.21
CA PRO A 315 15.88 3.37 -1.20
C PRO A 315 14.96 2.68 -2.21
N ALA A 316 14.11 3.45 -2.88
CA ALA A 316 13.37 2.91 -4.02
C ALA A 316 14.34 2.41 -5.09
N TYR A 317 14.02 1.29 -5.74
CA TYR A 317 14.81 0.75 -6.84
C TYR A 317 13.90 0.22 -7.95
N HIS A 318 14.42 0.20 -9.17
CA HIS A 318 13.64 -0.08 -10.39
C HIS A 318 14.09 -1.36 -11.10
N GLU A 319 15.19 -1.96 -10.66
CA GLU A 319 15.84 -3.10 -11.30
C GLU A 319 16.45 -4.04 -10.25
N CYS A 320 16.41 -5.34 -10.49
CA CYS A 320 17.13 -6.34 -9.71
C CYS A 320 17.73 -7.41 -10.61
N PHE A 321 18.61 -8.23 -10.06
CA PHE A 321 19.02 -9.47 -10.67
C PHE A 321 18.09 -10.60 -10.22
N ILE A 322 17.66 -11.39 -11.20
CA ILE A 322 17.13 -12.74 -10.95
C ILE A 322 18.23 -13.76 -11.23
N PHE A 323 18.26 -14.81 -10.42
CA PHE A 323 19.24 -15.89 -10.49
C PHE A 323 18.51 -17.17 -10.89
N ASP A 324 19.15 -17.93 -11.77
CA ASP A 324 18.65 -19.25 -12.17
C ASP A 324 18.92 -20.27 -11.05
N GLU A 325 17.99 -21.22 -10.88
CA GLU A 325 18.06 -22.26 -9.83
C GLU A 325 18.96 -23.42 -10.24
N ASP A 326 19.03 -23.72 -11.54
CA ASP A 326 19.71 -24.88 -12.10
C ASP A 326 21.04 -24.49 -12.74
N GLU A 327 21.13 -23.29 -13.31
CA GLU A 327 22.32 -22.77 -13.98
C GLU A 327 22.96 -21.59 -13.23
N PRO A 328 24.29 -21.44 -13.23
CA PRO A 328 24.97 -20.30 -12.60
C PRO A 328 24.88 -19.05 -13.47
N THR A 329 23.67 -18.60 -13.75
CA THR A 329 23.38 -17.42 -14.57
C THR A 329 22.52 -16.42 -13.79
N LYS A 330 22.67 -15.14 -14.13
CA LYS A 330 21.78 -14.09 -13.64
C LYS A 330 21.37 -13.17 -14.77
N LYS A 331 20.18 -12.59 -14.63
CA LYS A 331 19.63 -11.65 -15.59
C LYS A 331 19.11 -10.42 -14.85
N LYS A 332 19.45 -9.24 -15.36
CA LYS A 332 18.90 -7.98 -14.87
C LYS A 332 17.47 -7.83 -15.36
N VAL A 333 16.54 -7.51 -14.46
CA VAL A 333 15.13 -7.33 -14.77
C VAL A 333 14.58 -6.07 -14.10
N SER A 334 13.59 -5.46 -14.73
CA SER A 334 12.83 -4.36 -14.13
C SER A 334 11.87 -4.86 -13.05
N ILE A 335 11.74 -4.12 -11.95
CA ILE A 335 10.57 -4.17 -11.10
C ILE A 335 9.45 -3.41 -11.80
N SER A 336 8.71 -4.11 -12.67
CA SER A 336 7.51 -3.57 -13.28
C SER A 336 6.48 -3.20 -12.19
N THR A 337 6.22 -1.92 -11.98
CA THR A 337 5.07 -1.44 -11.20
C THR A 337 3.85 -1.48 -12.11
N ALA A 338 3.14 -2.60 -12.09
CA ALA A 338 2.04 -2.85 -13.00
C ALA A 338 0.75 -3.06 -12.20
N TYR A 339 -0.24 -2.23 -12.51
CA TYR A 339 -1.55 -2.03 -11.86
C TYR A 339 -1.50 -1.00 -10.74
N GLY A 340 -1.83 0.23 -11.13
CA GLY A 340 -2.18 1.25 -10.18
C GLY A 340 -3.68 1.43 -10.05
N ALA A 341 -4.26 0.98 -8.94
CA ALA A 341 -5.62 1.36 -8.61
C ALA A 341 -5.60 2.74 -7.97
N ARG A 342 -6.11 3.77 -8.68
CA ARG A 342 -6.49 5.11 -8.18
C ARG A 342 -5.85 5.46 -6.81
N TYR A 343 -4.63 6.02 -6.78
CA TYR A 343 -3.87 6.22 -5.53
C TYR A 343 -3.98 7.64 -4.95
N PRO A 344 -4.42 7.83 -3.69
CA PRO A 344 -4.59 9.15 -3.09
C PRO A 344 -3.49 9.55 -2.08
N PHE A 345 -2.28 8.97 -2.13
CA PHE A 345 -1.26 9.13 -1.07
C PHE A 345 -0.02 9.95 -1.46
N MET A 346 0.02 10.53 -2.65
CA MET A 346 1.12 11.42 -3.08
C MET A 346 0.68 12.88 -3.01
N GLU A 347 0.80 13.52 -1.85
CA GLU A 347 1.00 14.97 -1.82
C GLU A 347 2.51 15.21 -1.87
N ARG A 348 3.09 15.25 -3.08
CA ARG A 348 4.46 15.75 -3.24
C ARG A 348 4.49 17.22 -2.85
N GLN A 349 5.44 17.61 -1.99
CA GLN A 349 5.90 18.99 -2.00
C GLN A 349 6.69 19.18 -3.29
N ILE A 350 6.18 20.01 -4.20
CA ILE A 350 6.89 20.34 -5.45
C ILE A 350 8.24 20.93 -5.05
N PRO A 351 9.38 20.31 -5.41
CA PRO A 351 10.69 20.86 -5.06
C PRO A 351 10.86 22.26 -5.67
N ASN A 352 11.74 23.07 -5.11
CA ASN A 352 11.99 24.41 -5.63
C ASN A 352 12.73 24.29 -6.98
N CYS A 353 11.98 24.26 -8.09
CA CYS A 353 12.50 23.85 -9.41
C CYS A 353 13.52 24.80 -10.05
N THR A 354 13.97 25.84 -9.34
CA THR A 354 14.98 26.80 -9.79
C THR A 354 16.41 26.22 -9.82
N GLU A 355 16.64 25.08 -9.17
CA GLU A 355 17.96 24.43 -9.10
C GLU A 355 18.08 23.17 -9.98
N LEU A 356 17.01 22.77 -10.68
CA LEU A 356 17.00 21.56 -11.51
C LEU A 356 17.61 21.84 -12.89
N ALA A 357 18.37 20.88 -13.41
CA ALA A 357 18.84 20.94 -14.78
C ALA A 357 17.63 21.02 -15.76
N PRO A 358 17.60 21.97 -16.71
CA PRO A 358 16.40 22.29 -17.50
C PRO A 358 15.76 21.10 -18.22
N ASP A 359 16.59 20.15 -18.67
CA ASP A 359 16.22 18.97 -19.47
C ASP A 359 16.18 17.67 -18.65
N SER A 360 16.37 17.74 -17.34
CA SER A 360 16.31 16.55 -16.48
C SER A 360 14.89 16.00 -16.36
N MET A 361 14.79 14.71 -16.04
CA MET A 361 13.52 14.05 -15.75
C MET A 361 12.77 14.75 -14.60
N GLN A 362 13.50 15.20 -13.57
CA GLN A 362 12.94 15.94 -12.44
C GLN A 362 12.36 17.28 -12.86
N SER A 363 13.03 18.01 -13.77
CA SER A 363 12.51 19.25 -14.34
C SER A 363 11.23 19.01 -15.14
N PHE A 364 11.18 17.95 -15.95
CA PHE A 364 9.97 17.57 -16.67
C PHE A 364 8.80 17.25 -15.74
N VAL A 365 9.01 16.42 -14.72
CA VAL A 365 7.94 16.09 -13.76
C VAL A 365 7.48 17.33 -13.01
N CYS A 366 8.39 18.24 -12.62
CA CYS A 366 8.00 19.52 -12.04
C CYS A 366 7.14 20.36 -13.00
N LYS A 367 7.47 20.40 -14.30
CA LYS A 367 6.65 21.10 -15.30
C LYS A 367 5.25 20.48 -15.37
N LEU A 368 5.14 19.15 -15.36
CA LEU A 368 3.83 18.48 -15.30
C LEU A 368 3.06 18.83 -14.03
N ASP A 369 3.68 18.78 -12.84
CA ASP A 369 3.05 19.12 -11.56
C ASP A 369 2.52 20.57 -11.54
N ARG A 370 3.22 21.50 -12.20
CA ARG A 370 2.79 22.90 -12.32
C ARG A 370 1.62 23.11 -13.27
N VAL A 371 1.52 22.29 -14.31
CA VAL A 371 0.46 22.42 -15.32
C VAL A 371 -0.80 21.66 -14.86
N PHE A 372 -0.64 20.45 -14.33
CA PHE A 372 -1.72 19.63 -13.78
C PHE A 372 -2.12 20.05 -12.35
N THR A 373 -2.63 21.27 -12.20
CA THR A 373 -3.26 21.75 -10.96
C THR A 373 -4.73 21.30 -10.81
N SER A 374 -5.32 20.76 -11.88
CA SER A 374 -6.61 20.08 -11.89
C SER A 374 -6.62 19.04 -13.03
N SER A 375 -7.61 18.14 -13.04
CA SER A 375 -7.78 17.17 -14.13
C SER A 375 -8.35 17.81 -15.41
N ASP A 376 -8.89 19.04 -15.33
CA ASP A 376 -9.38 19.83 -16.46
C ASP A 376 -8.30 20.83 -16.94
N VAL A 377 -7.12 20.29 -17.27
CA VAL A 377 -5.99 21.07 -17.75
C VAL A 377 -6.17 21.53 -19.20
N ASP A 378 -5.57 22.66 -19.60
CA ASP A 378 -5.49 23.03 -21.02
C ASP A 378 -4.53 22.09 -21.75
N SER A 379 -5.06 21.33 -22.72
CA SER A 379 -4.28 20.38 -23.51
C SER A 379 -3.11 21.04 -24.25
N ASN A 380 -3.19 22.33 -24.61
CA ASN A 380 -2.08 23.02 -25.27
C ASN A 380 -0.86 23.16 -24.37
N GLN A 381 -1.07 23.47 -23.08
CA GLN A 381 0.03 23.58 -22.11
C GLN A 381 0.74 22.23 -21.92
N ILE A 382 -0.01 21.13 -21.94
CA ILE A 382 0.57 19.78 -21.88
C ILE A 382 1.30 19.45 -23.18
N ASN A 383 0.73 19.78 -24.34
CA ASN A 383 1.38 19.57 -25.62
C ASN A 383 2.72 20.31 -25.69
N ASP A 384 2.83 21.52 -25.16
CA ASP A 384 4.10 22.26 -25.09
C ASP A 384 5.13 21.53 -24.22
N VAL A 385 4.73 21.03 -23.05
CA VAL A 385 5.61 20.27 -22.15
C VAL A 385 6.04 18.94 -22.77
N VAL A 386 5.12 18.20 -23.39
CA VAL A 386 5.38 16.92 -24.06
C VAL A 386 6.26 17.14 -25.30
N ASN A 387 5.99 18.17 -26.10
CA ASN A 387 6.75 18.49 -27.30
C ASN A 387 8.20 18.88 -26.96
N ALA A 388 8.40 19.68 -25.92
CA ALA A 388 9.72 20.10 -25.45
C ALA A 388 10.57 18.96 -24.84
N LEU A 389 9.96 17.81 -24.53
CA LEU A 389 10.68 16.66 -23.98
C LEU A 389 11.60 16.04 -25.04
N VAL A 390 12.90 16.01 -24.76
CA VAL A 390 13.92 15.38 -25.60
C VAL A 390 14.54 14.22 -24.84
N TYR A 391 14.72 13.10 -25.54
CA TYR A 391 15.40 11.92 -25.00
C TYR A 391 16.91 12.13 -24.99
N SER A 392 17.57 11.77 -23.90
CA SER A 392 19.03 11.63 -23.84
C SER A 392 19.39 10.38 -23.04
N GLU A 393 20.27 9.53 -23.56
CA GLU A 393 20.58 8.24 -22.93
C GLU A 393 21.08 8.42 -21.48
N GLN A 394 21.98 9.39 -21.26
CA GLN A 394 22.58 9.68 -19.95
C GLN A 394 21.58 10.17 -18.89
N GLN A 395 20.54 10.92 -19.25
CA GLN A 395 19.56 11.41 -18.25
C GLN A 395 18.45 10.40 -17.97
N TRP A 396 18.28 9.43 -18.86
CA TRP A 396 17.15 8.51 -18.86
C TRP A 396 17.53 7.07 -18.53
N GLU A 397 18.83 6.74 -18.48
CA GLU A 397 19.35 5.39 -18.17
C GLU A 397 18.75 4.79 -16.89
N ASN A 398 18.51 5.62 -15.88
CA ASN A 398 17.94 5.18 -14.60
C ASN A 398 16.43 4.87 -14.66
N TYR A 399 15.74 5.33 -15.71
CA TYR A 399 14.28 5.19 -15.88
C TYR A 399 13.90 4.18 -16.96
N ILE A 400 14.83 3.85 -17.86
CA ILE A 400 14.61 2.95 -19.00
C ILE A 400 15.05 1.55 -18.63
N HIS A 401 14.10 0.63 -18.66
CA HIS A 401 14.36 -0.76 -18.32
C HIS A 401 13.68 -1.66 -19.33
N PHE A 402 14.44 -2.45 -20.07
CA PHE A 402 13.87 -3.45 -20.98
C PHE A 402 13.74 -4.79 -20.27
N SER A 403 12.67 -5.52 -20.57
CA SER A 403 12.52 -6.91 -20.18
C SER A 403 12.13 -7.72 -21.41
N PRO A 404 12.75 -8.89 -21.67
CA PRO A 404 12.37 -9.70 -22.82
C PRO A 404 11.01 -10.38 -22.61
N ASP A 405 10.57 -10.57 -21.37
CA ASP A 405 9.36 -11.35 -21.04
C ASP A 405 8.08 -10.52 -21.18
N GLN A 406 8.16 -9.20 -20.97
CA GLN A 406 7.06 -8.26 -21.10
C GLN A 406 7.58 -6.83 -21.26
N TYR A 407 6.78 -5.97 -21.87
CA TYR A 407 7.06 -4.53 -21.86
C TYR A 407 7.01 -4.01 -20.42
N THR A 408 7.92 -3.11 -20.09
CA THR A 408 7.98 -2.51 -18.75
C THR A 408 7.19 -1.21 -18.72
N ARG A 409 6.78 -0.81 -17.52
CA ARG A 409 6.11 0.46 -17.23
C ARG A 409 6.75 1.05 -15.99
N ASN A 410 7.34 2.22 -16.13
CA ASN A 410 8.08 2.93 -15.10
C ASN A 410 7.34 4.23 -14.80
N LEU A 411 6.84 4.39 -13.58
CA LEU A 411 6.10 5.58 -13.18
C LEU A 411 7.07 6.76 -12.99
N LEU A 412 6.84 7.86 -13.72
CA LEU A 412 7.66 9.07 -13.66
C LEU A 412 7.05 10.13 -12.73
N GLY A 413 5.72 10.30 -12.79
CA GLY A 413 4.98 11.29 -12.03
C GLY A 413 3.53 10.84 -11.82
N PHE A 414 2.96 11.22 -10.68
CA PHE A 414 1.58 10.88 -10.33
C PHE A 414 1.02 11.89 -9.34
N THR A 415 -0.19 12.39 -9.60
CA THR A 415 -0.98 13.25 -8.71
C THR A 415 -2.45 12.86 -8.81
N ASP A 416 -3.34 13.56 -8.08
CA ASP A 416 -4.80 13.43 -8.26
C ASP A 416 -5.28 13.87 -9.67
N HIS A 417 -4.40 14.52 -10.45
CA HIS A 417 -4.74 15.15 -11.72
C HIS A 417 -4.11 14.46 -12.93
N TYR A 418 -2.97 13.77 -12.77
CA TYR A 418 -2.36 13.02 -13.86
C TYR A 418 -1.52 11.82 -13.39
N SER A 419 -1.30 10.88 -14.30
CA SER A 419 -0.25 9.86 -14.17
C SER A 419 0.65 9.90 -15.41
N ALA A 420 1.96 9.81 -15.22
CA ALA A 420 2.96 9.81 -16.30
C ALA A 420 3.81 8.54 -16.20
N VAL A 421 3.78 7.72 -17.25
CA VAL A 421 4.40 6.40 -17.31
C VAL A 421 5.33 6.31 -18.52
N LEU A 422 6.56 5.86 -18.28
CA LEU A 422 7.49 5.48 -19.33
C LEU A 422 7.33 3.98 -19.62
N ALA A 423 6.96 3.63 -20.84
CA ALA A 423 6.91 2.24 -21.29
C ALA A 423 8.11 1.91 -22.17
N CYS A 424 8.77 0.80 -21.87
CA CYS A 424 9.92 0.29 -22.63
C CYS A 424 9.57 -1.07 -23.23
N TRP A 425 9.74 -1.20 -24.54
CA TRP A 425 9.27 -2.31 -25.35
C TRP A 425 10.45 -2.97 -26.06
N CYS A 426 10.67 -4.27 -25.82
CA CYS A 426 11.48 -5.07 -26.72
C CYS A 426 10.76 -5.31 -28.06
N PRO A 427 11.48 -5.73 -29.11
CA PRO A 427 10.88 -6.00 -30.42
C PRO A 427 9.66 -6.93 -30.33
N GLY A 428 8.58 -6.57 -31.02
CA GLY A 428 7.33 -7.34 -31.08
C GLY A 428 6.49 -7.37 -29.81
N GLN A 429 6.91 -6.72 -28.71
CA GLN A 429 6.10 -6.67 -27.50
C GLN A 429 4.86 -5.80 -27.66
N GLN A 430 3.78 -6.23 -27.00
CA GLN A 430 2.46 -5.63 -27.14
C GLN A 430 1.67 -5.64 -25.83
N THR A 431 0.75 -4.69 -25.69
CA THR A 431 -0.29 -4.76 -24.67
C THR A 431 -1.31 -5.86 -24.98
N PRO A 432 -2.10 -6.32 -24.00
CA PRO A 432 -3.41 -6.88 -24.27
C PRO A 432 -4.30 -5.88 -25.03
N ILE A 433 -5.41 -6.37 -25.60
CA ILE A 433 -6.47 -5.46 -26.06
C ILE A 433 -7.12 -4.89 -24.80
N HIS A 434 -7.22 -3.57 -24.75
CA HIS A 434 -7.74 -2.85 -23.59
C HIS A 434 -8.40 -1.55 -24.01
N GLU A 435 -9.16 -0.98 -23.08
CA GLU A 435 -9.69 0.38 -23.13
C GLU A 435 -9.34 1.05 -21.80
N HIS A 436 -9.32 2.37 -21.79
CA HIS A 436 -9.02 3.14 -20.59
C HIS A 436 -10.35 3.65 -20.02
N GLY A 437 -10.70 3.17 -18.81
CA GLY A 437 -11.71 3.82 -17.96
C GLY A 437 -13.19 3.55 -18.27
N GLU A 438 -14.04 4.04 -17.35
CA GLU A 438 -15.50 3.99 -17.44
C GLU A 438 -15.99 5.12 -18.36
N PRO A 439 -17.02 4.91 -19.21
CA PRO A 439 -17.49 5.90 -20.20
C PRO A 439 -17.86 7.28 -19.64
N GLU A 440 -18.08 7.37 -18.33
CA GLU A 440 -18.45 8.60 -17.61
C GLU A 440 -17.24 9.51 -17.31
N LEU A 441 -16.01 9.01 -17.44
CA LEU A 441 -14.77 9.76 -17.23
C LEU A 441 -14.10 9.98 -18.59
N ASP A 442 -14.20 11.18 -19.15
CA ASP A 442 -13.50 11.57 -20.38
C ASP A 442 -12.00 11.74 -20.11
N ARG A 443 -11.29 10.63 -19.94
CA ARG A 443 -9.84 10.64 -19.70
C ARG A 443 -9.11 10.95 -21.00
N ARG A 444 -8.11 11.82 -20.88
CA ARG A 444 -7.20 12.25 -21.94
C ARG A 444 -5.88 11.54 -21.79
N VAL A 445 -5.32 11.15 -22.93
CA VAL A 445 -4.07 10.40 -23.02
C VAL A 445 -3.13 11.10 -23.97
N TRP A 446 -1.91 11.37 -23.52
CA TRP A 446 -0.81 11.83 -24.36
C TRP A 446 0.19 10.68 -24.52
N ILE A 447 0.54 10.36 -25.76
CA ILE A 447 1.54 9.34 -26.08
C ILE A 447 2.64 10.00 -26.89
N LYS A 448 3.88 9.93 -26.42
CA LYS A 448 5.07 10.40 -27.15
C LYS A 448 6.08 9.28 -27.29
N VAL A 449 6.62 9.09 -28.49
CA VAL A 449 7.72 8.15 -28.71
C VAL A 449 9.04 8.88 -28.53
N LEU A 450 9.82 8.44 -27.54
CA LEU A 450 11.12 9.01 -27.20
C LEU A 450 12.25 8.36 -28.00
N ALA A 451 12.09 7.08 -28.35
CA ALA A 451 12.98 6.34 -29.23
C ALA A 451 12.23 5.18 -29.91
N GLY A 452 12.59 4.87 -31.15
CA GLY A 452 12.02 3.74 -31.90
C GLY A 452 10.67 4.04 -32.56
N THR A 453 9.79 3.04 -32.64
CA THR A 453 8.48 3.16 -33.31
C THR A 453 7.42 2.42 -32.52
N LEU A 454 6.28 3.07 -32.30
CA LEU A 454 5.13 2.52 -31.59
C LEU A 454 3.91 2.53 -32.51
N GLN A 455 3.15 1.45 -32.51
CA GLN A 455 1.93 1.31 -33.29
C GLN A 455 0.72 1.07 -32.38
N ILE A 456 -0.39 1.71 -32.72
CA ILE A 456 -1.69 1.58 -32.03
C ILE A 456 -2.69 1.01 -33.02
N GLN A 457 -3.22 -0.17 -32.73
CA GLN A 457 -4.26 -0.83 -33.51
C GLN A 457 -5.60 -0.83 -32.76
N PHE A 458 -6.67 -0.46 -33.46
CA PHE A 458 -8.01 -0.36 -32.90
C PHE A 458 -8.82 -1.64 -33.14
N PHE A 459 -9.72 -1.94 -32.22
CA PHE A 459 -10.61 -3.10 -32.24
C PHE A 459 -12.05 -2.65 -32.00
N GLU A 460 -12.99 -3.42 -32.56
CA GLU A 460 -14.42 -3.24 -32.36
C GLU A 460 -15.07 -4.59 -32.08
N GLU A 461 -16.19 -4.57 -31.37
CA GLU A 461 -16.93 -5.79 -31.04
C GLU A 461 -17.86 -6.16 -32.19
N SER A 462 -17.72 -7.40 -32.68
CA SER A 462 -18.54 -7.97 -33.74
C SER A 462 -18.90 -9.41 -33.38
N PHE A 463 -20.18 -9.73 -33.31
CA PHE A 463 -20.68 -11.08 -32.95
C PHE A 463 -20.03 -11.67 -31.68
N ASN A 464 -19.93 -10.87 -30.61
CA ASN A 464 -19.26 -11.23 -29.33
C ASN A 464 -17.77 -11.62 -29.49
N GLN A 465 -17.11 -11.11 -30.53
CA GLN A 465 -15.67 -11.25 -30.74
C GLN A 465 -15.04 -9.88 -30.98
N LEU A 466 -13.81 -9.71 -30.50
CA LEU A 466 -12.99 -8.53 -30.79
C LEU A 466 -12.31 -8.72 -32.14
N VAL A 467 -12.66 -7.86 -33.10
CA VAL A 467 -12.07 -7.86 -34.44
C VAL A 467 -11.34 -6.54 -34.69
N PRO A 468 -10.27 -6.52 -35.52
CA PRO A 468 -9.63 -5.28 -35.90
C PRO A 468 -10.64 -4.31 -36.53
N SER A 469 -10.65 -3.07 -36.05
CA SER A 469 -11.54 -2.03 -36.56
C SER A 469 -11.11 -1.56 -37.95
N VAL A 470 -12.07 -1.01 -38.71
CA VAL A 470 -11.80 -0.29 -39.98
C VAL A 470 -10.97 0.98 -39.79
N LYS A 471 -10.87 1.50 -38.56
CA LYS A 471 -10.02 2.66 -38.23
C LYS A 471 -8.54 2.30 -38.49
N PRO A 472 -7.81 3.08 -39.31
CA PRO A 472 -6.42 2.76 -39.62
C PRO A 472 -5.55 2.80 -38.36
N PRO A 473 -4.55 1.90 -38.24
CA PRO A 473 -3.58 1.98 -37.15
C PRO A 473 -2.83 3.30 -37.15
N VAL A 474 -2.51 3.80 -35.96
CA VAL A 474 -1.62 4.96 -35.81
C VAL A 474 -0.20 4.46 -35.62
N VAL A 475 0.75 5.06 -36.33
CA VAL A 475 2.19 4.79 -36.18
C VAL A 475 2.85 6.07 -35.71
N LEU A 476 3.54 6.01 -34.58
CA LEU A 476 4.34 7.10 -34.03
C LEU A 476 5.82 6.72 -34.10
N LYS A 477 6.62 7.61 -34.69
CA LYS A 477 8.08 7.52 -34.74
C LYS A 477 8.71 8.36 -33.65
N GLU A 478 10.01 8.18 -33.46
CA GLU A 478 10.82 9.00 -32.56
C GLU A 478 10.55 10.51 -32.70
N GLY A 479 10.28 11.15 -31.56
CA GLY A 479 9.93 12.56 -31.46
C GLY A 479 8.45 12.87 -31.67
N GLU A 480 7.70 11.99 -32.36
CA GLU A 480 6.27 12.18 -32.61
C GLU A 480 5.45 11.92 -31.34
N TYR A 481 4.36 12.66 -31.21
CA TYR A 481 3.40 12.50 -30.13
C TYR A 481 1.98 12.69 -30.64
N MET A 482 1.03 12.20 -29.86
CA MET A 482 -0.40 12.43 -30.10
C MET A 482 -1.14 12.59 -28.78
N MET A 483 -2.31 13.24 -28.85
CA MET A 483 -3.26 13.34 -27.76
C MET A 483 -4.59 12.73 -28.21
N LEU A 484 -5.19 11.93 -27.33
CA LEU A 484 -6.43 11.20 -27.56
C LEU A 484 -7.35 11.34 -26.35
N HIS A 485 -8.66 11.27 -26.60
CA HIS A 485 -9.66 11.08 -25.55
C HIS A 485 -10.02 9.59 -25.49
N ASP A 486 -10.27 9.04 -24.31
CA ASP A 486 -10.63 7.63 -24.12
C ASP A 486 -11.84 7.22 -24.96
N ASN A 487 -12.86 8.09 -25.01
CA ASN A 487 -14.06 7.93 -25.85
C ASN A 487 -13.75 7.82 -27.35
N THR A 488 -12.60 8.35 -27.79
CA THR A 488 -12.14 8.31 -29.19
C THR A 488 -11.10 7.22 -29.45
N LEU A 489 -10.46 6.73 -28.39
CA LEU A 489 -9.45 5.68 -28.44
C LEU A 489 -10.11 4.31 -28.56
N GLY A 490 -11.15 4.07 -27.75
CA GLY A 490 -11.86 2.79 -27.70
C GLY A 490 -10.95 1.61 -27.36
N GLN A 491 -11.38 0.41 -27.76
CA GLN A 491 -10.57 -0.79 -27.57
C GLN A 491 -9.39 -0.79 -28.54
N HIS A 492 -8.20 -0.94 -27.98
CA HIS A 492 -6.97 -0.85 -28.75
C HIS A 492 -5.86 -1.74 -28.18
N ARG A 493 -4.84 -1.92 -28.99
CA ARG A 493 -3.57 -2.54 -28.64
C ARG A 493 -2.44 -1.62 -29.05
N THR A 494 -1.50 -1.43 -28.15
CA THR A 494 -0.27 -0.68 -28.41
C THR A 494 0.89 -1.66 -28.46
N PHE A 495 1.77 -1.54 -29.44
CA PHE A 495 2.88 -2.48 -29.64
C PHE A 495 4.08 -1.85 -30.32
N ASN A 496 5.26 -2.41 -30.02
CA ASN A 496 6.46 -2.14 -30.80
C ASN A 496 6.44 -3.00 -32.06
N SER A 497 6.19 -2.37 -33.20
CA SER A 497 6.12 -3.04 -34.50
C SER A 497 7.50 -3.41 -35.07
N SER A 498 8.59 -2.92 -34.47
CA SER A 498 9.94 -3.28 -34.90
C SER A 498 10.25 -4.72 -34.50
N THR A 499 10.95 -5.43 -35.39
CA THR A 499 11.49 -6.77 -35.16
C THR A 499 12.93 -6.74 -34.66
N THR A 500 13.57 -5.56 -34.68
CA THR A 500 15.01 -5.40 -34.39
C THR A 500 15.27 -4.43 -33.25
N ASP A 501 14.47 -3.36 -33.17
CA ASP A 501 14.77 -2.23 -32.32
C ASP A 501 13.83 -2.15 -31.13
N ASN A 502 14.40 -1.76 -30.00
CA ASN A 502 13.63 -1.40 -28.82
C ASN A 502 12.84 -0.10 -29.07
N CYS A 503 11.73 0.07 -28.36
CA CYS A 503 10.96 1.31 -28.34
C CYS A 503 10.84 1.86 -26.91
N ILE A 504 10.89 3.18 -26.76
CA ILE A 504 10.64 3.90 -25.52
C ILE A 504 9.53 4.91 -25.78
N SER A 505 8.47 4.87 -24.98
CA SER A 505 7.32 5.76 -25.13
C SER A 505 6.86 6.31 -23.78
N LEU A 506 6.56 7.60 -23.74
CA LEU A 506 5.91 8.27 -22.62
C LEU A 506 4.39 8.24 -22.80
N HIS A 507 3.67 7.92 -21.74
CA HIS A 507 2.21 7.92 -21.66
C HIS A 507 1.77 8.79 -20.49
N ILE A 508 0.96 9.80 -20.73
CA ILE A 508 0.36 10.66 -19.68
C ILE A 508 -1.15 10.49 -19.71
N TYR A 509 -1.77 10.25 -18.56
CA TYR A 509 -3.22 10.07 -18.41
C TYR A 509 -3.79 11.16 -17.49
N SER A 510 -4.92 11.76 -17.85
CA SER A 510 -5.64 12.72 -17.01
C SER A 510 -7.17 12.64 -17.21
N PRO A 511 -7.97 12.39 -16.15
CA PRO A 511 -7.54 11.98 -14.82
C PRO A 511 -6.69 10.69 -14.85
N PRO A 512 -5.82 10.49 -13.84
CA PRO A 512 -4.79 9.45 -13.79
C PRO A 512 -5.26 8.03 -14.03
#